data_AF-A0A5K7ZQK6-F1
#
_entry.id   AF-A0A5K7ZQK6-F1
#
_cell.length_a   1.000
_cell.length_b   1.000
_cell.length_c   1.000
_cell.angle_alpha   90.00
_cell.angle_beta   90.00
_cell.angle_gamma   90.00
#
_symmetry.space_group_name_H-M   'P 1'
#
loop_
_entity.id
_entity.type
_entity.pdbx_description
1 polymer ?
#
loop_
_entity_poly.entity_id
_entity_poly.type
_entity_poly.pdbx_seq_one_letter_code
_entity_poly.pdbx_strand_id
1 'polypeptide(L)'
;MGFPTSKQHGKGKKATPSSTHTTINTGFEIRKIVLARGVEGTDKDLKDRRKQLKKKLADWEHKLNVAIVLNDTKAQKEAKEWVDWLKEYIDIHPMFLVPDDQGKIMHKVPLTDRGSSHAFRYEYINSKQEVIYRLKVVQTKREFKKWLETPGIMVIYAGHSRYGRGACFGDMPAPGDRWEDGSGCTINKLSTDDGLLRLGFEFVGIPITDIHHHHYHTKPFRGLLKINAKTCHPEITKSKPIRKLVIDPDLDISGMQKKNHVTGSHESEWGYWKWDSQSQCIRIKPTFDLKSMFYKDDPTQGTLWGYRKKRYESGGGKWRLQIVLNAGWKNTVCKPWDLDKVDIKCKVFCHFGCSSFKHFHPIVRGSGKKSWKKTGSGVDQHNFAYFTIRPSNKFGSVVWLQRVLTYPKKSKGKSWEPCLEWARKKTNYDLRVKWGQRFKII
;
A
#
# COMPACT_ATOMS: atom_id res chain seq x y z
N MET A 1 -12.35 38.28 60.34
CA MET A 1 -13.02 37.51 59.27
C MET A 1 -13.12 38.39 58.03
N GLY A 2 -12.79 37.86 56.85
CA GLY A 2 -13.19 38.43 55.55
C GLY A 2 -12.19 39.38 54.86
N PHE A 3 -11.38 38.84 53.94
CA PHE A 3 -10.60 39.58 52.95
C PHE A 3 -11.53 40.21 51.87
N PRO A 4 -11.13 41.36 51.27
CA PRO A 4 -11.91 42.00 50.21
C PRO A 4 -11.66 41.37 48.84
N THR A 5 -12.74 41.06 48.11
CA THR A 5 -12.71 40.61 46.71
C THR A 5 -12.50 41.78 45.75
N SER A 6 -11.61 41.56 44.79
CA SER A 6 -11.08 42.55 43.87
C SER A 6 -12.01 42.85 42.68
N LYS A 7 -11.87 44.09 42.23
CA LYS A 7 -12.58 44.75 41.13
C LYS A 7 -12.47 43.98 39.80
N GLN A 8 -13.63 43.71 39.18
CA GLN A 8 -13.75 43.50 37.75
C GLN A 8 -13.66 44.85 37.01
N HIS A 9 -12.75 44.97 36.04
CA HIS A 9 -12.97 45.72 34.81
C HIS A 9 -11.90 45.38 33.77
N GLY A 10 -12.32 45.20 32.52
CA GLY A 10 -11.42 45.30 31.36
C GLY A 10 -11.78 44.38 30.20
N LYS A 11 -12.61 44.87 29.27
CA LYS A 11 -12.80 44.29 27.92
C LYS A 11 -11.45 44.15 27.21
N GLY A 12 -11.03 42.93 26.92
CA GLY A 12 -9.82 42.61 26.15
C GLY A 12 -10.16 42.09 24.74
N LYS A 13 -9.67 42.84 23.75
CA LYS A 13 -9.67 42.65 22.28
C LYS A 13 -9.80 41.21 21.74
N LYS A 14 -10.62 41.06 20.67
CA LYS A 14 -10.57 39.94 19.71
C LYS A 14 -9.13 39.76 19.21
N ALA A 15 -8.54 38.58 19.43
CA ALA A 15 -7.25 38.23 18.90
C ALA A 15 -7.31 38.09 17.36
N THR A 16 -6.42 38.79 16.68
CA THR A 16 -6.14 38.69 15.25
C THR A 16 -5.63 37.27 14.92
N PRO A 17 -6.02 36.65 13.79
CA PRO A 17 -5.49 35.34 13.40
C PRO A 17 -4.08 35.51 12.81
N SER A 18 -3.06 35.57 13.66
CA SER A 18 -1.67 35.41 13.20
C SER A 18 -0.80 34.69 14.23
N SER A 19 0.03 33.79 13.72
CA SER A 19 1.18 33.12 14.34
C SER A 19 0.91 32.06 15.42
N THR A 20 0.64 30.82 15.00
CA THR A 20 1.04 29.59 15.73
C THR A 20 2.28 28.95 15.10
N HIS A 21 3.26 29.78 14.72
CA HIS A 21 4.63 29.34 14.49
C HIS A 21 5.46 29.72 15.71
N THR A 22 5.40 28.92 16.78
CA THR A 22 6.48 28.86 17.75
C THR A 22 7.69 28.24 17.04
N THR A 23 8.47 29.10 16.39
CA THR A 23 9.75 28.74 15.79
C THR A 23 10.72 28.49 16.95
N ILE A 24 10.71 27.27 17.49
CA ILE A 24 11.80 26.83 18.38
C ILE A 24 13.05 26.88 17.51
N ASN A 25 13.96 27.81 17.80
CA ASN A 25 15.24 27.93 17.10
C ASN A 25 16.16 26.79 17.59
N THR A 26 15.85 25.57 17.16
CA THR A 26 16.56 24.35 17.60
C THR A 26 17.96 24.24 17.02
N GLY A 27 18.32 25.07 16.03
CA GLY A 27 19.49 24.86 15.19
C GLY A 27 19.36 23.69 14.20
N PHE A 28 18.21 23.00 14.16
CA PHE A 28 17.95 21.82 13.31
C PHE A 28 16.90 22.15 12.24
N GLU A 29 16.99 21.50 11.07
CA GLU A 29 15.91 21.53 10.07
C GLU A 29 14.74 20.63 10.51
N ILE A 30 13.50 21.11 10.44
CA ILE A 30 12.33 20.27 10.74
C ILE A 30 11.81 19.65 9.44
N ARG A 31 11.78 18.30 9.38
CA ARG A 31 11.19 17.54 8.28
C ARG A 31 9.93 16.83 8.73
N LYS A 32 8.85 17.01 7.98
CA LYS A 32 7.54 16.41 8.29
C LYS A 32 7.31 15.15 7.44
N ILE A 33 6.94 14.06 8.10
CA ILE A 33 6.61 12.78 7.47
C ILE A 33 5.17 12.40 7.85
N VAL A 34 4.38 12.06 6.85
CA VAL A 34 3.05 11.50 7.02
C VAL A 34 3.10 10.06 6.56
N LEU A 35 2.82 9.13 7.47
CA LEU A 35 2.70 7.71 7.17
C LEU A 35 1.22 7.36 7.08
N ALA A 36 0.71 7.20 5.86
CA ALA A 36 -0.60 6.63 5.62
C ALA A 36 -0.53 5.12 5.71
N ARG A 37 -1.23 4.56 6.69
CA ARG A 37 -1.37 3.13 6.87
C ARG A 37 -2.64 2.66 6.18
N GLY A 38 -2.47 1.93 5.08
CA GLY A 38 -3.57 1.32 4.36
C GLY A 38 -4.03 0.02 4.99
N VAL A 39 -4.55 0.12 6.21
CA VAL A 39 -4.72 -0.93 7.24
C VAL A 39 -3.47 -1.19 8.04
N GLU A 40 -3.51 -0.68 9.26
CA GLU A 40 -3.25 -1.46 10.47
C GLU A 40 -3.60 -0.59 11.68
N GLY A 41 -4.91 -0.61 11.97
CA GLY A 41 -5.52 -0.31 13.24
C GLY A 41 -5.54 1.15 13.71
N THR A 42 -6.72 1.66 14.07
CA THR A 42 -6.94 2.88 14.88
C THR A 42 -6.05 2.93 16.13
N ASP A 43 -5.92 4.09 16.78
CA ASP A 43 -5.26 4.17 18.10
C ASP A 43 -5.87 3.18 19.11
N LYS A 44 -7.18 2.93 18.99
CA LYS A 44 -7.87 1.88 19.73
C LYS A 44 -7.37 0.51 19.31
N ASP A 45 -7.29 0.20 18.02
CA ASP A 45 -6.79 -1.09 17.54
C ASP A 45 -5.30 -1.31 17.84
N LEU A 46 -4.48 -0.26 17.91
CA LEU A 46 -3.08 -0.36 18.35
C LEU A 46 -3.01 -0.69 19.85
N LYS A 47 -3.85 -0.05 20.67
CA LYS A 47 -4.00 -0.39 22.10
C LYS A 47 -4.56 -1.80 22.29
N ASP A 48 -5.59 -2.16 21.53
CA ASP A 48 -6.23 -3.48 21.57
C ASP A 48 -5.28 -4.56 21.05
N ARG A 49 -4.50 -4.27 20.00
CA ARG A 49 -3.46 -5.17 19.51
C ARG A 49 -2.36 -5.32 20.54
N ARG A 50 -1.92 -4.25 21.22
CA ARG A 50 -0.97 -4.35 22.33
C ARG A 50 -1.54 -5.21 23.47
N LYS A 51 -2.82 -5.07 23.79
CA LYS A 51 -3.53 -5.91 24.77
C LYS A 51 -3.59 -7.38 24.33
N GLN A 52 -3.91 -7.66 23.07
CA GLN A 52 -3.91 -9.01 22.49
C GLN A 52 -2.51 -9.63 22.51
N LEU A 53 -1.48 -8.85 22.18
CA LEU A 53 -0.09 -9.32 22.22
C LEU A 53 0.35 -9.63 23.65
N LYS A 54 -0.01 -8.79 24.63
CA LYS A 54 0.21 -9.08 26.06
C LYS A 54 -0.49 -10.36 26.51
N LYS A 55 -1.73 -10.60 26.06
CA LYS A 55 -2.43 -11.86 26.32
C LYS A 55 -1.69 -13.05 25.69
N LYS A 56 -1.30 -12.92 24.42
CA LYS A 56 -0.56 -13.96 23.70
C LYS A 56 0.80 -14.23 24.35
N LEU A 57 1.46 -13.22 24.90
CA LEU A 57 2.70 -13.37 25.67
C LEU A 57 2.46 -14.26 26.89
N ALA A 58 1.43 -13.97 27.69
CA ALA A 58 1.09 -14.77 28.85
C ALA A 58 0.79 -16.24 28.48
N ASP A 59 0.08 -16.47 27.36
CA ASP A 59 -0.20 -17.82 26.86
C ASP A 59 1.09 -18.59 26.51
N TRP A 60 2.06 -17.92 25.88
CA TRP A 60 3.35 -18.52 25.54
C TRP A 60 4.27 -18.71 26.74
N GLU A 61 4.24 -17.81 27.72
CA GLU A 61 4.94 -17.99 29.00
C GLU A 61 4.40 -19.21 29.75
N HIS A 62 3.08 -19.41 29.75
CA HIS A 62 2.48 -20.62 30.33
C HIS A 62 2.93 -21.89 29.59
N LYS A 63 2.92 -21.89 28.25
CA LYS A 63 3.43 -23.03 27.46
C LYS A 63 4.89 -23.33 27.73
N LEU A 64 5.73 -22.30 27.88
CA LEU A 64 7.13 -22.46 28.25
C LEU A 64 7.26 -23.15 29.61
N ASN A 65 6.49 -22.72 30.61
CA ASN A 65 6.50 -23.34 31.94
C ASN A 65 6.05 -24.81 31.91
N VAL A 66 4.99 -25.13 31.16
CA VAL A 66 4.53 -26.52 30.98
C VAL A 66 5.61 -27.37 30.31
N ALA A 67 6.25 -26.87 29.27
CA ALA A 67 7.32 -27.58 28.58
C ALA A 67 8.56 -27.81 29.47
N ILE A 68 8.86 -26.86 30.38
CA ILE A 68 9.89 -27.02 31.42
C ILE A 68 9.53 -28.16 32.37
N VAL A 69 8.30 -28.19 32.89
CA VAL A 69 7.83 -29.23 33.83
C VAL A 69 7.83 -30.62 33.18
N LEU A 70 7.43 -30.71 31.91
CA LEU A 70 7.40 -31.97 31.16
C LEU A 70 8.77 -32.40 30.61
N ASN A 71 9.81 -31.59 30.83
CA ASN A 71 11.15 -31.78 30.27
C ASN A 71 11.17 -31.96 28.73
N ASP A 72 10.21 -31.35 28.02
CA ASP A 72 10.14 -31.37 26.56
C ASP A 72 11.04 -30.28 25.97
N THR A 73 12.28 -30.66 25.69
CA THR A 73 13.32 -29.74 25.19
C THR A 73 12.97 -29.07 23.86
N LYS A 74 12.15 -29.71 23.00
CA LYS A 74 11.73 -29.13 21.72
C LYS A 74 10.66 -28.05 21.95
N ALA A 75 9.65 -28.35 22.78
CA ALA A 75 8.60 -27.39 23.12
C ALA A 75 9.14 -26.21 23.94
N GLN A 76 10.13 -26.44 24.80
CA GLN A 76 10.82 -25.37 25.55
C GLN A 76 11.50 -24.38 24.62
N LYS A 77 12.25 -24.88 23.63
CA LYS A 77 12.97 -24.02 22.67
C LYS A 77 11.99 -23.15 21.88
N GLU A 78 10.95 -23.75 21.31
CA GLU A 78 9.94 -23.02 20.55
C GLU A 78 9.22 -21.97 21.42
N ALA A 79 8.76 -22.35 22.60
CA ALA A 79 8.03 -21.44 23.48
C ALA A 79 8.91 -20.28 23.96
N LYS A 80 10.20 -20.52 24.25
CA LYS A 80 11.15 -19.49 24.64
C LYS A 80 11.38 -18.46 23.52
N GLU A 81 11.57 -18.91 22.29
CA GLU A 81 11.72 -18.02 21.13
C GLU A 81 10.50 -17.11 20.95
N TRP A 82 9.28 -17.65 21.13
CA TRP A 82 8.05 -16.85 21.07
C TRP A 82 7.89 -15.85 22.22
N VAL A 83 8.25 -16.24 23.45
CA VAL A 83 8.20 -15.36 24.63
C VAL A 83 9.17 -14.18 24.46
N ASP A 84 10.41 -14.46 24.09
CA ASP A 84 11.44 -13.44 23.87
C ASP A 84 11.01 -12.48 22.76
N TRP A 85 10.46 -13.01 21.66
CA TRP A 85 9.90 -12.21 20.57
C TRP A 85 8.76 -11.29 21.04
N LEU A 86 7.79 -11.82 21.78
CA LEU A 86 6.61 -11.07 22.21
C LEU A 86 6.95 -9.97 23.21
N LYS A 87 7.82 -10.24 24.19
CA LYS A 87 8.31 -9.23 25.14
C LYS A 87 8.94 -8.06 24.41
N GLU A 88 9.85 -8.37 23.49
CA GLU A 88 10.53 -7.36 22.71
C GLU A 88 9.54 -6.58 21.81
N TYR A 89 8.58 -7.26 21.19
CA TYR A 89 7.59 -6.63 20.31
C TYR A 89 6.59 -5.70 21.04
N ILE A 90 6.22 -6.02 22.29
CA ILE A 90 5.23 -5.25 23.09
C ILE A 90 5.80 -3.95 23.66
N ASP A 91 7.07 -3.95 24.05
CA ASP A 91 7.75 -2.79 24.66
C ASP A 91 8.09 -1.71 23.65
N ILE A 92 8.11 -2.08 22.38
CA ILE A 92 8.69 -1.28 21.31
C ILE A 92 7.59 -0.62 20.45
N HIS A 93 6.36 -0.54 20.98
CA HIS A 93 5.29 0.29 20.41
C HIS A 93 5.24 1.63 21.17
N PRO A 94 5.64 2.79 20.56
CA PRO A 94 5.42 3.22 19.17
C PRO A 94 6.70 3.39 18.33
N MET A 95 7.67 2.47 18.44
CA MET A 95 8.88 2.48 17.63
C MET A 95 8.63 1.78 16.29
N PHE A 96 9.37 2.21 15.26
CA PHE A 96 9.37 1.53 13.97
C PHE A 96 10.25 0.27 14.05
N LEU A 97 9.59 -0.89 14.12
CA LEU A 97 10.24 -2.19 14.18
C LEU A 97 10.36 -2.84 12.81
N VAL A 98 11.56 -3.33 12.53
CA VAL A 98 11.80 -4.29 11.43
C VAL A 98 12.03 -5.67 12.04
N PRO A 99 11.01 -6.53 12.10
CA PRO A 99 11.18 -7.98 12.24
C PRO A 99 11.86 -8.57 11.00
N ASP A 100 12.66 -9.63 11.18
CA ASP A 100 12.97 -10.55 10.09
C ASP A 100 11.77 -11.49 9.78
N ASP A 101 11.97 -12.42 8.85
CA ASP A 101 10.97 -13.42 8.45
C ASP A 101 10.62 -14.44 9.55
N GLN A 102 11.39 -14.45 10.64
CA GLN A 102 11.19 -15.26 11.85
C GLN A 102 10.64 -14.41 13.01
N GLY A 103 10.42 -13.11 12.79
CA GLY A 103 9.94 -12.17 13.78
C GLY A 103 11.03 -11.39 14.52
N LYS A 104 12.28 -11.85 14.55
CA LYS A 104 13.33 -11.23 15.38
C LYS A 104 13.54 -9.75 15.03
N ILE A 105 13.62 -8.89 16.04
CA ILE A 105 13.77 -7.45 15.83
C ILE A 105 15.21 -7.13 15.43
N MET A 106 15.37 -6.62 14.21
CA MET A 106 16.67 -6.32 13.66
C MET A 106 17.09 -4.87 13.88
N HIS A 107 16.12 -3.97 14.07
CA HIS A 107 16.35 -2.53 14.07
C HIS A 107 15.32 -1.76 14.90
N LYS A 108 15.79 -0.72 15.61
CA LYS A 108 15.03 0.12 16.54
C LYS A 108 15.29 1.60 16.26
N VAL A 109 14.22 2.40 16.15
CA VAL A 109 14.29 3.87 16.13
C VAL A 109 13.34 4.39 17.22
N PRO A 110 13.86 4.94 18.34
CA PRO A 110 13.02 5.46 19.41
C PRO A 110 12.34 6.74 18.92
N LEU A 111 11.03 6.86 19.14
CA LEU A 111 10.28 8.08 18.87
C LEU A 111 9.85 8.71 20.19
N THR A 112 9.93 10.03 20.27
CA THR A 112 9.35 10.78 21.39
C THR A 112 7.88 11.07 21.08
N ASP A 113 6.96 10.58 21.90
CA ASP A 113 5.53 10.93 21.81
C ASP A 113 5.34 12.33 22.42
N ARG A 114 4.73 13.24 21.65
CA ARG A 114 4.43 14.60 22.07
C ARG A 114 3.00 14.75 22.60
N GLY A 115 2.18 13.70 22.52
CA GLY A 115 0.77 13.72 22.95
C GLY A 115 -0.21 14.02 21.81
N SER A 116 -1.50 13.81 22.08
CA SER A 116 -2.59 13.86 21.09
C SER A 116 -2.96 15.28 20.62
N SER A 117 -2.55 16.32 21.33
CA SER A 117 -2.80 17.73 20.96
C SER A 117 -1.93 18.21 19.79
N HIS A 118 -0.89 17.48 19.42
CA HIS A 118 0.01 17.87 18.34
C HIS A 118 -0.42 17.30 16.98
N ALA A 119 -0.37 18.16 15.95
CA ALA A 119 -0.65 17.75 14.57
C ALA A 119 0.29 16.63 14.08
N PHE A 120 1.54 16.62 14.56
CA PHE A 120 2.52 15.55 14.40
C PHE A 120 2.87 15.01 15.78
N ARG A 121 2.45 13.78 16.04
CA ARG A 121 2.50 13.17 17.37
C ARG A 121 3.88 12.69 17.76
N TYR A 122 4.64 12.18 16.79
CA TYR A 122 5.92 11.54 17.06
C TYR A 122 7.08 12.41 16.56
N GLU A 123 8.20 12.35 17.28
CA GLU A 123 9.41 13.08 16.92
C GLU A 123 10.64 12.17 16.95
N TYR A 124 11.57 12.39 16.03
CA TYR A 124 12.90 11.75 16.01
C TYR A 124 13.97 12.79 15.69
N ILE A 125 14.99 12.87 16.52
CA ILE A 125 16.10 13.81 16.36
C ILE A 125 17.31 13.05 15.79
N ASN A 126 17.80 13.49 14.62
CA ASN A 126 19.06 13.01 14.07
C ASN A 126 20.11 14.14 14.12
N SER A 127 21.00 14.07 15.12
CA SER A 127 22.11 15.01 15.32
C SER A 127 23.09 15.03 14.15
N LYS A 128 23.41 13.87 13.55
CA LYS A 128 24.32 13.79 12.39
C LYS A 128 23.76 14.49 11.16
N GLN A 129 22.44 14.49 11.00
CA GLN A 129 21.76 15.20 9.91
C GLN A 129 21.53 16.68 10.22
N GLU A 130 21.54 17.05 11.51
CA GLU A 130 20.96 18.30 12.05
C GLU A 130 19.48 18.45 11.65
N VAL A 131 18.73 17.35 11.76
CA VAL A 131 17.31 17.29 11.37
C VAL A 131 16.44 16.74 12.50
N ILE A 132 15.29 17.37 12.71
CA ILE A 132 14.19 16.86 13.54
C ILE A 132 13.09 16.36 12.61
N TYR A 133 12.81 15.07 12.67
CA TYR A 133 11.69 14.44 11.96
C TYR A 133 10.44 14.48 12.82
N ARG A 134 9.37 15.06 12.30
CA ARG A 134 8.04 15.04 12.93
C ARG A 134 7.12 14.14 12.12
N LEU A 135 6.53 13.15 12.78
CA LEU A 135 5.77 12.10 12.13
C LEU A 135 4.30 12.12 12.55
N LYS A 136 3.42 11.92 11.57
CA LYS A 136 1.98 11.72 11.75
C LYS A 136 1.59 10.42 11.08
N VAL A 137 0.82 9.58 11.77
CA VAL A 137 0.17 8.42 11.16
C VAL A 137 -1.25 8.82 10.79
N VAL A 138 -1.69 8.45 9.59
CA VAL A 138 -3.06 8.69 9.09
C VAL A 138 -3.64 7.41 8.51
N GLN A 139 -4.97 7.29 8.54
CA GLN A 139 -5.66 6.03 8.24
C GLN A 139 -6.81 6.18 7.25
N THR A 140 -7.24 7.42 6.99
CA THR A 140 -8.35 7.70 6.08
C THR A 140 -7.84 8.17 4.72
N LYS A 141 -8.62 7.91 3.67
CA LYS A 141 -8.37 8.46 2.32
C LYS A 141 -8.31 9.99 2.35
N ARG A 142 -9.18 10.61 3.14
CA ARG A 142 -9.28 12.07 3.27
C ARG A 142 -8.01 12.69 3.80
N GLU A 143 -7.50 12.17 4.91
CA GLU A 143 -6.23 12.65 5.45
C GLU A 143 -5.08 12.38 4.48
N PHE A 144 -5.04 11.19 3.87
CA PHE A 144 -3.99 10.88 2.90
C PHE A 144 -3.98 11.84 1.72
N LYS A 145 -5.14 12.11 1.09
CA LYS A 145 -5.27 13.13 0.02
C LYS A 145 -4.81 14.51 0.51
N LYS A 146 -5.30 14.95 1.67
CA LYS A 146 -4.93 16.25 2.25
C LYS A 146 -3.41 16.41 2.32
N TRP A 147 -2.72 15.37 2.77
CA TRP A 147 -1.26 15.41 2.90
C TRP A 147 -0.55 15.27 1.55
N LEU A 148 -1.09 14.53 0.58
CA LEU A 148 -0.56 14.58 -0.79
C LEU A 148 -0.62 16.00 -1.38
N GLU A 149 -1.64 16.78 -1.04
CA GLU A 149 -1.85 18.16 -1.48
C GLU A 149 -1.10 19.21 -0.63
N THR A 150 -0.29 18.77 0.34
CA THR A 150 0.47 19.68 1.22
C THR A 150 1.92 19.81 0.76
N PRO A 151 2.42 21.02 0.43
CA PRO A 151 3.82 21.23 0.08
C PRO A 151 4.82 20.90 1.19
N GLY A 152 6.06 20.57 0.81
CA GLY A 152 7.19 20.50 1.75
C GLY A 152 7.23 19.27 2.67
N ILE A 153 6.29 18.32 2.53
CA ILE A 153 6.23 17.12 3.37
C ILE A 153 6.56 15.84 2.62
N MET A 154 6.99 14.81 3.35
CA MET A 154 7.06 13.44 2.83
C MET A 154 5.78 12.69 3.17
N VAL A 155 5.15 12.10 2.16
CA VAL A 155 3.97 11.25 2.31
C VAL A 155 4.36 9.83 1.94
N ILE A 156 4.21 8.91 2.87
CA ILE A 156 4.47 7.48 2.68
C ILE A 156 3.14 6.74 2.79
N TYR A 157 2.73 6.07 1.73
CA TYR A 157 1.69 5.05 1.82
C TYR A 157 2.34 3.69 2.09
N ALA A 158 1.98 3.07 3.21
CA ALA A 158 2.41 1.74 3.60
C ALA A 158 1.18 0.90 3.95
N GLY A 159 0.75 0.06 3.01
CA GLY A 159 -0.45 -0.76 3.21
C GLY A 159 -0.81 -1.56 1.98
N HIS A 160 -1.91 -2.30 2.07
CA HIS A 160 -2.38 -3.11 0.95
C HIS A 160 -2.82 -2.24 -0.22
N SER A 161 -2.67 -2.73 -1.44
CA SER A 161 -3.24 -2.07 -2.61
C SER A 161 -3.83 -3.12 -3.53
N ARG A 162 -4.99 -2.81 -4.10
CA ARG A 162 -5.61 -3.65 -5.11
C ARG A 162 -4.88 -3.47 -6.41
N TYR A 163 -4.46 -4.58 -7.00
CA TYR A 163 -3.72 -4.62 -8.24
C TYR A 163 -4.45 -3.83 -9.33
N GLY A 164 -3.78 -2.83 -9.90
CA GLY A 164 -4.36 -1.98 -10.93
C GLY A 164 -5.50 -1.06 -10.50
N ARG A 165 -5.94 -1.06 -9.24
CA ARG A 165 -7.15 -0.31 -8.82
C ARG A 165 -6.88 0.82 -7.83
N GLY A 166 -6.05 0.62 -6.81
CA GLY A 166 -5.85 1.66 -5.82
C GLY A 166 -5.34 1.22 -4.45
N ALA A 167 -5.04 2.23 -3.63
CA ALA A 167 -4.63 2.08 -2.24
C ALA A 167 -5.86 1.83 -1.35
N CYS A 168 -5.74 0.90 -0.40
CA CYS A 168 -6.81 0.46 0.48
C CYS A 168 -6.78 1.21 1.82
N PHE A 169 -7.91 1.71 2.30
CA PHE A 169 -8.05 2.41 3.59
C PHE A 169 -9.22 1.83 4.39
N GLY A 170 -9.19 2.00 5.72
CA GLY A 170 -10.23 1.53 6.64
C GLY A 170 -9.68 0.64 7.76
N ASP A 171 -10.53 0.36 8.74
CA ASP A 171 -10.14 -0.21 10.03
C ASP A 171 -10.07 -1.75 10.06
N MET A 172 -10.63 -2.41 9.04
CA MET A 172 -10.68 -3.88 8.97
C MET A 172 -9.46 -4.49 8.25
N PRO A 173 -9.07 -5.74 8.55
CA PRO A 173 -8.14 -6.49 7.70
C PRO A 173 -8.65 -6.61 6.27
N ALA A 174 -7.76 -6.46 5.28
CA ALA A 174 -8.05 -6.65 3.84
C ALA A 174 -9.27 -5.84 3.34
N PRO A 175 -9.24 -4.53 3.55
CA PRO A 175 -10.45 -3.74 3.65
C PRO A 175 -11.04 -3.71 2.21
N GLY A 176 -10.21 -3.53 1.17
CA GLY A 176 -10.60 -3.44 -0.23
C GLY A 176 -11.23 -4.69 -0.85
N ASP A 177 -11.44 -5.80 -0.13
CA ASP A 177 -12.19 -6.97 -0.62
C ASP A 177 -13.70 -6.71 -0.61
N ARG A 178 -14.16 -5.85 0.30
CA ARG A 178 -15.59 -5.57 0.48
C ARG A 178 -16.13 -4.42 -0.39
N TRP A 179 -15.28 -3.69 -1.13
CA TRP A 179 -15.60 -2.29 -1.54
C TRP A 179 -15.29 -1.92 -2.98
N GLU A 180 -15.68 -2.79 -3.90
CA GLU A 180 -15.69 -2.55 -5.34
C GLU A 180 -16.37 -1.22 -5.74
N ASP A 181 -17.44 -0.85 -5.03
CA ASP A 181 -18.31 0.29 -5.32
C ASP A 181 -18.26 1.42 -4.27
N GLY A 182 -17.47 1.24 -3.21
CA GLY A 182 -17.35 2.20 -2.13
C GLY A 182 -18.52 2.24 -1.15
N SER A 183 -19.46 1.29 -1.18
CA SER A 183 -20.57 1.28 -0.23
C SER A 183 -20.16 0.67 1.13
N GLY A 184 -19.60 1.50 2.02
CA GLY A 184 -19.65 1.30 3.48
C GLY A 184 -18.69 0.25 4.09
N CYS A 185 -17.76 0.72 4.91
CA CYS A 185 -16.88 -0.13 5.74
C CYS A 185 -17.44 -0.41 7.14
N THR A 186 -18.55 0.23 7.51
CA THR A 186 -19.26 -0.05 8.75
C THR A 186 -20.56 -0.74 8.42
N ILE A 187 -20.82 -1.86 9.09
CA ILE A 187 -22.15 -2.46 9.19
C ILE A 187 -23.11 -1.28 9.48
N ASN A 188 -23.97 -0.95 8.51
CA ASN A 188 -24.98 0.11 8.56
C ASN A 188 -24.56 1.59 8.36
N LYS A 189 -23.34 1.94 7.90
CA LYS A 189 -23.03 3.32 7.43
C LYS A 189 -22.10 3.39 6.22
N LEU A 190 -22.47 4.19 5.22
CA LEU A 190 -21.64 4.57 4.07
C LEU A 190 -20.57 5.58 4.52
N SER A 191 -19.30 5.20 4.54
CA SER A 191 -18.17 6.10 4.82
C SER A 191 -17.45 6.42 3.51
N THR A 192 -17.30 7.72 3.19
CA THR A 192 -16.50 8.16 2.04
C THR A 192 -15.00 8.16 2.35
N ASP A 193 -14.61 7.98 3.61
CA ASP A 193 -13.23 8.06 4.10
C ASP A 193 -12.47 6.73 4.01
N ASP A 194 -13.19 5.62 3.85
CA ASP A 194 -12.64 4.27 3.80
C ASP A 194 -12.76 3.65 2.40
N GLY A 195 -12.04 2.56 2.17
CA GLY A 195 -12.03 1.84 0.89
C GLY A 195 -10.90 2.25 -0.04
N LEU A 196 -11.14 2.21 -1.36
CA LEU A 196 -10.07 2.45 -2.33
C LEU A 196 -9.88 3.95 -2.62
N LEU A 197 -8.66 4.46 -2.45
CA LEU A 197 -8.18 5.63 -3.22
C LEU A 197 -7.77 5.12 -4.60
N ARG A 198 -8.53 5.52 -5.61
CA ARG A 198 -8.49 4.90 -6.93
C ARG A 198 -7.35 5.45 -7.80
N LEU A 199 -6.96 4.67 -8.81
CA LEU A 199 -6.00 5.04 -9.84
C LEU A 199 -6.74 5.49 -11.11
N GLY A 200 -6.75 6.76 -11.51
CA GLY A 200 -7.57 7.29 -12.61
C GLY A 200 -7.39 6.72 -14.03
N PHE A 201 -7.65 5.42 -14.18
CA PHE A 201 -7.74 4.62 -15.40
C PHE A 201 -9.09 3.93 -15.42
N GLU A 202 -9.94 4.27 -16.39
CA GLU A 202 -11.25 3.68 -16.59
C GLU A 202 -11.21 2.15 -16.69
N PHE A 203 -10.21 1.63 -17.41
CA PHE A 203 -10.04 0.21 -17.69
C PHE A 203 -8.68 -0.30 -17.21
N VAL A 204 -8.69 -1.44 -16.52
CA VAL A 204 -7.49 -2.07 -15.96
C VAL A 204 -7.47 -3.55 -16.31
N GLY A 205 -6.27 -4.05 -16.63
CA GLY A 205 -6.06 -5.48 -16.90
C GLY A 205 -5.61 -6.16 -15.61
N ILE A 206 -6.34 -7.19 -15.19
CA ILE A 206 -6.02 -7.98 -14.01
C ILE A 206 -5.85 -9.44 -14.43
N PRO A 207 -4.82 -10.16 -13.94
CA PRO A 207 -4.71 -11.59 -14.15
C PRO A 207 -5.95 -12.28 -13.57
N ILE A 208 -6.57 -13.18 -14.33
CA ILE A 208 -7.75 -13.92 -13.83
C ILE A 208 -7.40 -14.70 -12.55
N THR A 209 -6.17 -15.23 -12.47
CA THR A 209 -5.63 -15.86 -11.25
C THR A 209 -5.70 -14.95 -10.03
N ASP A 210 -5.38 -13.67 -10.21
CA ASP A 210 -5.31 -12.72 -9.09
C ASP A 210 -6.73 -12.33 -8.65
N ILE A 211 -7.71 -12.31 -9.58
CA ILE A 211 -9.13 -12.12 -9.24
C ILE A 211 -9.62 -13.27 -8.37
N HIS A 212 -9.33 -14.51 -8.76
CA HIS A 212 -9.74 -15.68 -7.98
C HIS A 212 -9.02 -15.74 -6.64
N HIS A 213 -7.68 -15.70 -6.65
CA HIS A 213 -6.85 -15.88 -5.45
C HIS A 213 -7.13 -14.82 -4.38
N HIS A 214 -7.48 -13.61 -4.81
CA HIS A 214 -7.81 -12.52 -3.91
C HIS A 214 -9.31 -12.24 -3.80
N HIS A 215 -10.18 -13.13 -4.31
CA HIS A 215 -11.64 -13.00 -4.27
C HIS A 215 -12.14 -11.61 -4.68
N TYR A 216 -11.60 -11.05 -5.77
CA TYR A 216 -12.04 -9.76 -6.27
C TYR A 216 -13.48 -9.88 -6.81
N HIS A 217 -14.38 -9.02 -6.37
CA HIS A 217 -15.80 -9.01 -6.72
C HIS A 217 -16.08 -8.10 -7.92
N THR A 218 -15.42 -8.34 -9.05
CA THR A 218 -15.31 -7.33 -10.12
C THR A 218 -16.46 -7.32 -11.12
N LYS A 219 -16.72 -6.15 -11.73
CA LYS A 219 -17.55 -6.03 -12.94
C LYS A 219 -16.67 -6.07 -14.18
N PRO A 220 -16.69 -7.16 -14.97
CA PRO A 220 -15.92 -7.22 -16.20
C PRO A 220 -16.42 -6.18 -17.19
N PHE A 221 -15.53 -5.75 -18.09
CA PHE A 221 -15.95 -4.86 -19.16
C PHE A 221 -16.60 -5.66 -20.30
N ARG A 222 -17.89 -5.39 -20.57
CA ARG A 222 -18.71 -6.12 -21.57
C ARG A 222 -19.09 -5.34 -22.84
N GLY A 223 -18.50 -4.15 -23.05
CA GLY A 223 -18.93 -3.23 -24.11
C GLY A 223 -18.29 -3.44 -25.49
N LEU A 224 -18.88 -2.86 -26.53
CA LEU A 224 -18.36 -2.77 -27.91
C LEU A 224 -17.28 -1.68 -28.09
N LEU A 225 -16.79 -1.05 -27.01
CA LEU A 225 -15.99 0.16 -27.13
C LEU A 225 -14.65 -0.05 -27.82
N LYS A 226 -14.38 0.82 -28.77
CA LYS A 226 -13.03 1.17 -29.21
C LYS A 226 -12.28 1.70 -27.98
N ILE A 227 -11.34 0.90 -27.49
CA ILE A 227 -10.56 1.14 -26.27
C ILE A 227 -9.86 2.50 -26.38
N ASN A 228 -10.30 3.50 -25.60
CA ASN A 228 -9.63 4.80 -25.56
C ASN A 228 -8.33 4.66 -24.77
N ALA A 229 -7.20 4.72 -25.48
CA ALA A 229 -5.88 4.57 -24.88
C ALA A 229 -5.59 5.55 -23.73
N LYS A 230 -6.28 6.70 -23.67
CA LYS A 230 -6.13 7.70 -22.59
C LYS A 230 -6.83 7.29 -21.29
N THR A 231 -7.89 6.49 -21.38
CA THR A 231 -8.64 6.03 -20.20
C THR A 231 -8.18 4.64 -19.75
N CYS A 232 -7.43 3.90 -20.56
CA CYS A 232 -6.89 2.60 -20.18
C CYS A 232 -5.57 2.69 -19.41
N HIS A 233 -5.35 1.73 -18.51
CA HIS A 233 -4.04 1.48 -17.94
C HIS A 233 -3.02 1.22 -19.07
N PRO A 234 -1.80 1.81 -19.05
CA PRO A 234 -0.84 1.70 -20.16
C PRO A 234 -0.40 0.28 -20.52
N GLU A 235 -0.60 -0.67 -19.61
CA GLU A 235 -0.37 -2.07 -19.95
C GLU A 235 -1.37 -2.64 -20.93
N ILE A 236 -2.64 -2.21 -20.86
CA ILE A 236 -3.66 -2.62 -21.82
C ILE A 236 -3.27 -2.12 -23.22
N THR A 237 -2.87 -0.84 -23.33
CA THR A 237 -2.57 -0.22 -24.62
C THR A 237 -1.32 -0.80 -25.29
N LYS A 238 -0.34 -1.23 -24.49
CA LYS A 238 0.87 -1.94 -24.96
C LYS A 238 0.59 -3.40 -25.32
N SER A 239 -0.41 -4.02 -24.70
CA SER A 239 -0.76 -5.40 -24.94
C SER A 239 -1.73 -5.51 -26.11
N LYS A 240 -1.17 -5.68 -27.32
CA LYS A 240 -1.95 -6.07 -28.50
C LYS A 240 -1.68 -7.54 -28.85
N PRO A 241 -2.70 -8.30 -29.26
CA PRO A 241 -4.10 -7.88 -29.39
C PRO A 241 -4.93 -8.01 -28.10
N ILE A 242 -5.91 -7.10 -27.94
CA ILE A 242 -7.02 -7.22 -26.96
C ILE A 242 -8.20 -7.86 -27.69
N ARG A 243 -8.80 -8.87 -27.07
CA ARG A 243 -9.64 -9.85 -27.76
C ARG A 243 -10.83 -10.25 -26.91
N LYS A 244 -11.86 -10.76 -27.57
CA LYS A 244 -13.03 -11.33 -26.92
C LYS A 244 -12.60 -12.59 -26.15
N LEU A 245 -13.06 -12.75 -24.91
CA LEU A 245 -12.96 -14.00 -24.17
C LEU A 245 -14.30 -14.74 -24.28
N VAL A 246 -14.24 -16.01 -24.67
CA VAL A 246 -15.42 -16.88 -24.83
C VAL A 246 -15.26 -18.05 -23.87
N ILE A 247 -16.25 -18.28 -23.01
CA ILE A 247 -16.27 -19.46 -22.14
C ILE A 247 -16.74 -20.64 -22.97
N ASP A 248 -15.93 -21.68 -23.01
CA ASP A 248 -16.09 -22.84 -23.88
C ASP A 248 -15.95 -24.12 -23.04
N PRO A 249 -17.06 -24.65 -22.49
CA PRO A 249 -17.04 -25.90 -21.72
C PRO A 249 -16.53 -27.09 -22.53
N ASP A 250 -16.71 -27.06 -23.85
CA ASP A 250 -16.35 -28.11 -24.80
C ASP A 250 -14.98 -27.89 -25.43
N LEU A 251 -14.21 -26.94 -24.87
CA LEU A 251 -12.88 -26.66 -25.36
C LEU A 251 -12.05 -27.93 -25.40
N ASP A 252 -11.63 -28.34 -26.61
CA ASP A 252 -10.65 -29.40 -26.74
C ASP A 252 -9.32 -28.93 -26.12
N ILE A 253 -8.91 -29.66 -25.09
CA ILE A 253 -7.71 -29.44 -24.28
C ILE A 253 -6.58 -30.41 -24.60
N SER A 254 -6.78 -31.29 -25.59
CA SER A 254 -5.77 -32.25 -26.02
C SER A 254 -4.48 -31.50 -26.42
N GLY A 255 -3.34 -31.99 -25.93
CA GLY A 255 -2.03 -31.39 -26.20
C GLY A 255 -1.71 -30.07 -25.47
N MET A 256 -2.66 -29.45 -24.75
CA MET A 256 -2.45 -28.16 -24.06
C MET A 256 -1.65 -28.25 -22.76
N GLN A 257 -1.30 -29.47 -22.32
CA GLN A 257 -0.45 -29.70 -21.13
C GLN A 257 1.03 -29.33 -21.37
N LYS A 258 1.45 -29.13 -22.63
CA LYS A 258 2.81 -28.68 -22.97
C LYS A 258 2.95 -27.18 -22.68
N LYS A 259 3.42 -26.87 -21.47
CA LYS A 259 3.70 -25.53 -20.96
C LYS A 259 4.54 -24.74 -21.97
N ASN A 260 4.00 -23.63 -22.52
CA ASN A 260 4.69 -22.51 -23.20
C ASN A 260 4.28 -22.18 -24.66
N HIS A 261 3.11 -22.60 -25.17
CA HIS A 261 2.70 -22.16 -26.51
C HIS A 261 2.02 -20.78 -26.53
N VAL A 262 2.27 -20.05 -27.63
CA VAL A 262 1.68 -18.74 -27.94
C VAL A 262 0.17 -18.88 -28.19
N THR A 263 -0.24 -20.04 -28.72
CA THR A 263 -1.58 -20.35 -29.23
C THR A 263 -2.51 -21.01 -28.20
N GLY A 264 -1.96 -21.56 -27.11
CA GLY A 264 -2.75 -22.13 -26.01
C GLY A 264 -1.89 -22.57 -24.84
N SER A 265 -2.48 -22.60 -23.65
CA SER A 265 -1.80 -23.02 -22.42
C SER A 265 -2.78 -23.62 -21.42
N HIS A 266 -2.27 -24.55 -20.62
CA HIS A 266 -2.83 -24.91 -19.32
C HIS A 266 -2.14 -24.08 -18.23
N GLU A 267 -2.87 -23.53 -17.28
CA GLU A 267 -2.28 -23.24 -15.97
C GLU A 267 -3.15 -23.91 -14.89
N SER A 268 -2.46 -24.63 -14.01
CA SER A 268 -3.03 -25.58 -13.05
C SER A 268 -4.04 -25.00 -12.06
N GLU A 269 -4.04 -23.69 -11.86
CA GLU A 269 -4.95 -23.02 -10.92
C GLU A 269 -6.24 -22.55 -11.57
N TRP A 270 -6.36 -22.58 -12.91
CA TRP A 270 -7.49 -21.94 -13.59
C TRP A 270 -8.01 -22.60 -14.85
N GLY A 271 -7.31 -23.56 -15.44
CA GLY A 271 -7.79 -24.34 -16.56
C GLY A 271 -7.07 -24.05 -17.87
N TYR A 272 -7.82 -24.00 -18.97
CA TYR A 272 -7.27 -24.05 -20.32
C TYR A 272 -7.71 -22.84 -21.13
N TRP A 273 -6.81 -22.26 -21.92
CA TRP A 273 -7.17 -21.25 -22.91
C TRP A 273 -6.46 -21.47 -24.22
N LYS A 274 -7.14 -21.20 -25.33
CA LYS A 274 -6.55 -21.19 -26.68
C LYS A 274 -7.11 -20.07 -27.53
N TRP A 275 -6.33 -19.62 -28.50
CA TRP A 275 -6.85 -18.79 -29.58
C TRP A 275 -7.82 -19.63 -30.41
N ASP A 276 -8.91 -19.03 -30.86
CA ASP A 276 -9.69 -19.67 -31.91
C ASP A 276 -8.86 -19.77 -33.21
N SER A 277 -9.33 -20.62 -34.14
CA SER A 277 -8.64 -20.90 -35.39
C SER A 277 -8.35 -19.64 -36.22
N GLN A 278 -9.17 -18.59 -36.06
CA GLN A 278 -9.02 -17.30 -36.74
C GLN A 278 -8.28 -16.22 -35.92
N SER A 279 -7.83 -16.55 -34.71
CA SER A 279 -7.18 -15.63 -33.76
C SER A 279 -7.98 -14.35 -33.46
N GLN A 280 -9.32 -14.43 -33.52
CA GLN A 280 -10.28 -13.36 -33.24
C GLN A 280 -10.72 -13.36 -31.77
N CYS A 281 -10.73 -14.51 -31.10
CA CYS A 281 -11.07 -14.62 -29.68
C CYS A 281 -10.14 -15.58 -28.92
N ILE A 282 -10.19 -15.48 -27.59
CA ILE A 282 -9.54 -16.42 -26.67
C ILE A 282 -10.66 -17.26 -26.06
N ARG A 283 -10.66 -18.56 -26.34
CA ARG A 283 -11.58 -19.52 -25.73
C ARG A 283 -11.00 -20.00 -24.42
N ILE A 284 -11.81 -20.06 -23.37
CA ILE A 284 -11.41 -20.43 -22.01
C ILE A 284 -12.30 -21.55 -21.47
N LYS A 285 -11.67 -22.55 -20.86
CA LYS A 285 -12.33 -23.60 -20.07
C LYS A 285 -11.82 -23.49 -18.64
N PRO A 286 -12.55 -22.78 -17.75
CA PRO A 286 -12.12 -22.59 -16.37
C PRO A 286 -12.20 -23.90 -15.59
N THR A 287 -11.29 -24.10 -14.64
CA THR A 287 -11.36 -25.20 -13.65
C THR A 287 -12.00 -24.78 -12.32
N PHE A 288 -12.62 -23.61 -12.29
CA PHE A 288 -13.29 -23.04 -11.12
C PHE A 288 -14.59 -22.36 -11.54
N ASP A 289 -15.44 -22.03 -10.57
CA ASP A 289 -16.69 -21.32 -10.83
C ASP A 289 -16.46 -19.84 -11.17
N LEU A 290 -16.47 -19.51 -12.47
CA LEU A 290 -16.41 -18.13 -12.96
C LEU A 290 -17.58 -17.27 -12.46
N LYS A 291 -18.75 -17.86 -12.18
CA LYS A 291 -19.94 -17.11 -11.75
C LYS A 291 -19.73 -16.53 -10.35
N SER A 292 -19.10 -17.27 -9.45
CA SER A 292 -18.71 -16.78 -8.12
C SER A 292 -17.74 -15.58 -8.15
N MET A 293 -16.99 -15.39 -9.24
CA MET A 293 -16.00 -14.31 -9.36
C MET A 293 -16.58 -12.98 -9.86
N PHE A 294 -17.75 -13.01 -10.50
CA PHE A 294 -18.39 -11.82 -11.05
C PHE A 294 -19.58 -11.42 -10.17
N TYR A 295 -19.47 -10.28 -9.48
CA TYR A 295 -20.50 -9.85 -8.55
C TYR A 295 -21.82 -9.55 -9.26
N LYS A 296 -22.83 -10.39 -9.01
CA LYS A 296 -24.19 -10.27 -9.59
C LYS A 296 -24.16 -10.13 -11.12
N ASP A 297 -23.22 -10.82 -11.76
CA ASP A 297 -23.01 -10.75 -13.20
C ASP A 297 -22.82 -12.17 -13.74
N ASP A 298 -23.54 -12.49 -14.81
CA ASP A 298 -23.48 -13.81 -15.41
C ASP A 298 -22.28 -13.87 -16.37
N PRO A 299 -21.27 -14.72 -16.12
CA PRO A 299 -20.11 -14.86 -17.02
C PRO A 299 -20.51 -15.14 -18.48
N THR A 300 -21.69 -15.74 -18.71
CA THR A 300 -22.21 -16.10 -20.03
C THR A 300 -22.94 -14.95 -20.75
N GLN A 301 -23.27 -13.86 -20.07
CA GLN A 301 -23.99 -12.73 -20.67
C GLN A 301 -23.06 -11.73 -21.35
N GLY A 302 -23.01 -11.70 -22.68
CA GLY A 302 -22.23 -10.71 -23.45
C GLY A 302 -20.74 -11.05 -23.60
N THR A 303 -19.98 -10.13 -24.22
CA THR A 303 -18.57 -10.38 -24.58
C THR A 303 -17.61 -9.85 -23.51
N LEU A 304 -16.83 -10.74 -22.90
CA LEU A 304 -15.69 -10.37 -22.05
C LEU A 304 -14.49 -9.93 -22.91
N TRP A 305 -13.66 -9.03 -22.41
CA TRP A 305 -12.41 -8.63 -23.07
C TRP A 305 -11.19 -9.04 -22.27
N GLY A 306 -10.14 -9.48 -22.96
CA GLY A 306 -8.89 -9.88 -22.34
C GLY A 306 -7.72 -9.86 -23.30
N TYR A 307 -6.55 -10.09 -22.73
CA TYR A 307 -5.28 -10.15 -23.46
C TYR A 307 -4.29 -11.04 -22.73
N ARG A 308 -3.25 -11.47 -23.44
CA ARG A 308 -2.17 -12.25 -22.85
C ARG A 308 -1.00 -11.36 -22.42
N LYS A 309 -0.40 -11.70 -21.28
CA LYS A 309 0.82 -11.04 -20.81
C LYS A 309 1.87 -12.05 -20.42
N LYS A 310 3.10 -11.89 -20.91
CA LYS A 310 4.24 -12.70 -20.48
C LYS A 310 4.67 -12.29 -19.08
N ARG A 311 4.80 -13.26 -18.16
CA ARG A 311 5.33 -13.05 -16.81
C ARG A 311 6.85 -13.06 -16.88
N TYR A 312 7.49 -11.93 -16.60
CA TYR A 312 8.96 -11.80 -16.63
C TYR A 312 9.62 -12.05 -15.26
N GLU A 313 8.85 -12.24 -14.19
CA GLU A 313 9.36 -12.19 -12.81
C GLU A 313 10.00 -13.49 -12.30
N SER A 314 10.04 -14.57 -13.09
CA SER A 314 10.46 -15.90 -12.62
C SER A 314 11.14 -16.80 -13.67
N GLY A 315 11.95 -16.24 -14.57
CA GLY A 315 12.91 -17.02 -15.40
C GLY A 315 12.34 -17.99 -16.45
N GLY A 316 11.03 -18.26 -16.44
CA GLY A 316 10.32 -19.00 -17.48
C GLY A 316 9.15 -18.16 -17.94
N GLY A 317 9.19 -17.72 -19.20
CA GLY A 317 8.23 -16.79 -19.80
C GLY A 317 6.82 -17.35 -19.98
N LYS A 318 6.13 -17.65 -18.87
CA LYS A 318 4.75 -18.12 -18.87
C LYS A 318 3.82 -16.98 -19.26
N TRP A 319 2.94 -17.24 -20.22
CA TRP A 319 1.84 -16.34 -20.54
C TRP A 319 0.78 -16.44 -19.46
N ARG A 320 0.19 -15.31 -19.08
CA ARG A 320 -0.97 -15.21 -18.20
C ARG A 320 -2.11 -14.52 -18.92
N LEU A 321 -3.31 -15.07 -18.78
CA LEU A 321 -4.53 -14.42 -19.27
C LEU A 321 -4.91 -13.26 -18.34
N GLN A 322 -5.11 -12.08 -18.94
CA GLN A 322 -5.62 -10.88 -18.28
C GLN A 322 -7.06 -10.67 -18.73
N ILE A 323 -7.95 -10.35 -17.80
CA ILE A 323 -9.28 -9.83 -18.12
C ILE A 323 -9.26 -8.31 -17.96
N VAL A 324 -9.92 -7.63 -18.90
CA VAL A 324 -10.12 -6.19 -18.85
C VAL A 324 -11.36 -5.91 -18.00
N LEU A 325 -11.16 -5.18 -16.92
CA LEU A 325 -12.20 -4.78 -16.01
C LEU A 325 -12.53 -3.31 -16.21
N ASN A 326 -13.80 -2.96 -16.04
CA ASN A 326 -14.17 -1.57 -15.79
C ASN A 326 -13.86 -1.30 -14.32
N ALA A 327 -12.93 -0.39 -14.03
CA ALA A 327 -12.58 -0.07 -12.66
C ALA A 327 -13.67 0.74 -11.91
N GLY A 328 -14.85 0.94 -12.54
CA GLY A 328 -16.10 1.31 -11.87
C GLY A 328 -16.25 2.80 -11.60
N TRP A 329 -15.95 3.67 -12.56
CA TRP A 329 -15.67 5.10 -12.34
C TRP A 329 -16.89 5.99 -12.16
N LYS A 330 -18.05 5.58 -12.68
CA LYS A 330 -19.20 6.49 -12.81
C LYS A 330 -20.20 6.40 -11.66
N ASN A 331 -20.34 5.24 -10.99
CA ASN A 331 -21.45 4.94 -10.07
C ASN A 331 -20.99 4.41 -8.71
N THR A 332 -20.00 5.06 -8.10
CA THR A 332 -19.44 4.59 -6.83
C THR A 332 -19.39 5.72 -5.82
N VAL A 333 -19.69 5.40 -4.57
CA VAL A 333 -19.73 6.34 -3.42
C VAL A 333 -18.34 6.96 -3.16
N CYS A 334 -17.28 6.39 -3.76
CA CYS A 334 -15.91 6.88 -3.69
C CYS A 334 -15.61 8.18 -4.46
N LYS A 335 -16.55 8.84 -5.15
CA LYS A 335 -16.26 10.17 -5.74
C LYS A 335 -16.11 11.21 -4.61
N PRO A 336 -15.05 12.05 -4.58
CA PRO A 336 -13.99 12.26 -5.58
C PRO A 336 -12.57 11.74 -5.18
N TRP A 337 -12.44 10.55 -4.58
CA TRP A 337 -11.14 10.02 -4.11
C TRP A 337 -10.36 9.26 -5.20
N ASP A 338 -9.89 9.99 -6.21
CA ASP A 338 -9.09 9.51 -7.34
C ASP A 338 -7.71 10.20 -7.38
N LEU A 339 -6.63 9.43 -7.39
CA LEU A 339 -5.25 9.92 -7.47
C LEU A 339 -4.98 10.75 -8.74
N ASP A 340 -5.66 10.48 -9.85
CA ASP A 340 -5.56 11.30 -11.08
C ASP A 340 -6.16 12.70 -10.89
N LYS A 341 -7.02 12.89 -9.89
CA LYS A 341 -7.62 14.19 -9.54
C LYS A 341 -6.94 14.87 -8.35
N VAL A 342 -6.19 14.12 -7.53
CA VAL A 342 -5.39 14.69 -6.44
C VAL A 342 -4.27 15.57 -6.99
N ASP A 343 -4.16 16.79 -6.49
CA ASP A 343 -3.07 17.71 -6.86
C ASP A 343 -1.83 17.44 -6.00
N ILE A 344 -0.96 16.53 -6.45
CA ILE A 344 0.18 16.08 -5.66
C ILE A 344 1.21 17.22 -5.52
N LYS A 345 1.28 17.79 -4.32
CA LYS A 345 2.15 18.92 -3.94
C LYS A 345 3.23 18.56 -2.92
N CYS A 346 3.13 17.39 -2.28
CA CYS A 346 4.13 16.95 -1.31
C CYS A 346 5.56 16.95 -1.89
N LYS A 347 6.57 17.08 -1.04
CA LYS A 347 7.96 17.10 -1.50
C LYS A 347 8.42 15.71 -1.95
N VAL A 348 7.99 14.68 -1.21
CA VAL A 348 8.31 13.27 -1.44
C VAL A 348 7.05 12.45 -1.34
N PHE A 349 6.78 11.61 -2.34
CA PHE A 349 5.71 10.63 -2.33
C PHE A 349 6.29 9.22 -2.43
N CYS A 350 6.11 8.43 -1.39
CA CYS A 350 6.45 7.02 -1.39
C CYS A 350 5.17 6.22 -1.42
N HIS A 351 5.02 5.31 -2.38
CA HIS A 351 3.92 4.37 -2.38
C HIS A 351 4.47 2.95 -2.26
N PHE A 352 4.32 2.34 -1.09
CA PHE A 352 4.86 1.02 -0.77
C PHE A 352 3.76 -0.04 -0.62
N GLY A 353 2.72 0.06 -1.45
CA GLY A 353 1.69 -0.98 -1.62
C GLY A 353 2.01 -1.99 -2.73
N CYS A 354 1.14 -2.99 -2.92
CA CYS A 354 1.39 -4.10 -3.82
C CYS A 354 1.69 -3.66 -5.28
N SER A 355 2.89 -3.99 -5.76
CA SER A 355 3.35 -3.75 -7.14
C SER A 355 3.11 -2.30 -7.61
N SER A 356 3.30 -1.34 -6.72
CA SER A 356 2.94 0.05 -6.94
C SER A 356 3.67 0.70 -8.13
N PHE A 357 4.88 0.25 -8.47
CA PHE A 357 5.58 0.71 -9.66
C PHE A 357 4.81 0.35 -10.93
N LYS A 358 4.09 -0.77 -10.95
CA LYS A 358 3.31 -1.15 -12.11
C LYS A 358 2.08 -0.23 -12.31
N HIS A 359 1.53 0.30 -11.22
CA HIS A 359 0.18 0.87 -11.22
C HIS A 359 0.08 2.35 -10.86
N PHE A 360 0.88 2.81 -9.90
CA PHE A 360 0.90 4.20 -9.44
C PHE A 360 1.90 5.02 -10.22
N HIS A 361 3.07 4.45 -10.54
CA HIS A 361 4.07 5.13 -11.34
C HIS A 361 3.53 5.67 -12.68
N PRO A 362 2.68 4.96 -13.45
CA PRO A 362 2.13 5.53 -14.68
C PRO A 362 1.21 6.74 -14.46
N ILE A 363 0.46 6.80 -13.36
CA ILE A 363 -0.35 7.99 -13.02
C ILE A 363 0.56 9.16 -12.60
N VAL A 364 1.54 8.86 -11.74
CA VAL A 364 2.40 9.88 -11.14
C VAL A 364 3.44 10.40 -12.13
N ARG A 365 4.21 9.51 -12.77
CA ARG A 365 5.34 9.85 -13.66
C ARG A 365 5.00 9.82 -15.15
N GLY A 366 3.90 9.19 -15.56
CA GLY A 366 3.56 9.00 -16.98
C GLY A 366 3.26 10.30 -17.71
N SER A 367 3.72 10.40 -18.97
CA SER A 367 3.38 11.49 -19.88
C SER A 367 1.88 11.47 -20.17
N GLY A 368 1.21 12.62 -20.01
CA GLY A 368 -0.24 12.74 -20.21
C GLY A 368 -1.10 12.40 -18.98
N LYS A 369 -0.47 12.14 -17.83
CA LYS A 369 -1.12 12.12 -16.51
C LYS A 369 -0.53 13.25 -15.65
N LYS A 370 -0.11 12.97 -14.41
CA LYS A 370 0.46 14.00 -13.53
C LYS A 370 1.81 14.53 -14.01
N SER A 371 2.57 13.73 -14.79
CA SER A 371 3.90 14.11 -15.29
C SER A 371 4.83 14.63 -14.17
N TRP A 372 4.65 14.12 -12.96
CA TRP A 372 5.25 14.63 -11.73
C TRP A 372 6.71 14.23 -11.69
N LYS A 373 7.57 15.00 -12.34
CA LYS A 373 9.01 14.71 -12.46
C LYS A 373 9.80 15.48 -11.42
N LYS A 374 10.93 14.92 -10.99
CA LYS A 374 11.90 15.58 -10.11
C LYS A 374 12.30 16.90 -10.75
N THR A 375 12.17 18.01 -10.03
CA THR A 375 12.47 19.38 -10.51
C THR A 375 13.12 20.19 -9.39
N GLY A 376 13.66 21.36 -9.75
CA GLY A 376 14.44 22.20 -8.83
C GLY A 376 15.88 21.70 -8.61
N SER A 377 16.64 22.45 -7.83
CA SER A 377 18.04 22.18 -7.48
C SER A 377 18.30 22.42 -6.00
N GLY A 378 19.32 21.79 -5.43
CA GLY A 378 19.70 22.00 -4.02
C GLY A 378 18.52 21.77 -3.06
N VAL A 379 18.29 22.71 -2.15
CA VAL A 379 17.21 22.60 -1.14
C VAL A 379 15.80 22.66 -1.74
N ASP A 380 15.64 23.31 -2.88
CA ASP A 380 14.36 23.50 -3.59
C ASP A 380 13.96 22.30 -4.44
N GLN A 381 14.83 21.29 -4.53
CA GLN A 381 14.53 20.08 -5.26
C GLN A 381 13.32 19.36 -4.63
N HIS A 382 12.35 18.99 -5.46
CA HIS A 382 11.06 18.43 -5.04
C HIS A 382 10.55 17.39 -6.05
N ASN A 383 9.34 16.86 -5.82
CA ASN A 383 8.68 15.84 -6.64
C ASN A 383 9.43 14.50 -6.69
N PHE A 384 9.98 14.09 -5.54
CA PHE A 384 10.55 12.76 -5.37
C PHE A 384 9.44 11.73 -5.30
N ALA A 385 9.59 10.62 -6.02
CA ALA A 385 8.59 9.55 -6.05
C ALA A 385 9.28 8.19 -5.98
N TYR A 386 8.85 7.34 -5.04
CA TYR A 386 9.41 6.00 -4.85
C TYR A 386 8.31 4.94 -4.84
N PHE A 387 8.57 3.83 -5.51
CA PHE A 387 7.60 2.76 -5.71
C PHE A 387 8.22 1.37 -5.52
N THR A 388 7.37 0.36 -5.37
CA THR A 388 7.74 -1.04 -5.18
C THR A 388 7.45 -1.86 -6.42
N ILE A 389 8.36 -2.76 -6.79
CA ILE A 389 8.18 -3.60 -7.98
C ILE A 389 7.34 -4.86 -7.76
N ARG A 390 7.11 -5.25 -6.50
CA ARG A 390 6.46 -6.50 -6.11
C ARG A 390 5.41 -6.25 -5.02
N PRO A 391 4.56 -7.25 -4.70
CA PRO A 391 3.63 -7.17 -3.57
C PRO A 391 4.30 -6.63 -2.32
N SER A 392 3.62 -5.74 -1.61
CA SER A 392 4.22 -5.06 -0.47
C SER A 392 4.44 -6.03 0.67
N ASN A 393 5.66 -6.04 1.19
CA ASN A 393 5.92 -6.58 2.51
C ASN A 393 5.94 -5.40 3.50
N LYS A 394 5.23 -5.55 4.63
CA LYS A 394 5.16 -4.54 5.71
C LYS A 394 6.55 -4.08 6.14
N PHE A 395 7.54 -4.97 6.07
CA PHE A 395 8.94 -4.67 6.41
C PHE A 395 9.59 -3.61 5.50
N GLY A 396 9.30 -3.61 4.19
CA GLY A 396 9.99 -2.73 3.24
C GLY A 396 9.82 -1.24 3.55
N SER A 397 8.61 -0.84 3.94
CA SER A 397 8.28 0.55 4.30
C SER A 397 8.98 1.00 5.57
N VAL A 398 9.07 0.12 6.57
CA VAL A 398 9.71 0.43 7.85
C VAL A 398 11.22 0.55 7.66
N VAL A 399 11.82 -0.37 6.92
CA VAL A 399 13.27 -0.36 6.63
C VAL A 399 13.63 0.90 5.86
N TRP A 400 12.83 1.27 4.86
CA TRP A 400 12.99 2.55 4.16
C TRP A 400 12.98 3.74 5.12
N LEU A 401 11.92 3.84 5.93
CA LEU A 401 11.77 4.97 6.85
C LEU A 401 12.92 5.03 7.85
N GLN A 402 13.33 3.90 8.40
CA GLN A 402 14.51 3.82 9.26
C GLN A 402 15.74 4.40 8.56
N ARG A 403 16.01 4.03 7.30
CA ARG A 403 17.18 4.54 6.58
C ARG A 403 17.06 6.04 6.30
N VAL A 404 15.87 6.58 6.06
CA VAL A 404 15.67 8.05 6.01
C VAL A 404 16.02 8.69 7.36
N LEU A 405 15.46 8.16 8.44
CA LEU A 405 15.66 8.68 9.79
C LEU A 405 17.13 8.60 10.22
N THR A 406 17.85 7.54 9.83
CA THR A 406 19.22 7.24 10.29
C THR A 406 20.34 7.62 9.30
N TYR A 407 20.04 8.40 8.26
CA TYR A 407 21.03 8.84 7.29
C TYR A 407 22.25 9.49 7.99
N PRO A 408 23.49 9.07 7.70
CA PRO A 408 24.64 9.35 8.56
C PRO A 408 25.36 10.67 8.25
N LYS A 409 24.89 11.47 7.29
CA LYS A 409 25.55 12.70 6.85
C LYS A 409 24.70 13.94 7.09
N LYS A 410 25.36 15.08 7.33
CA LYS A 410 24.71 16.39 7.46
C LYS A 410 23.84 16.70 6.25
N SER A 411 22.57 16.98 6.49
CA SER A 411 21.59 17.26 5.43
C SER A 411 20.73 18.50 5.66
N LYS A 412 20.87 19.18 6.81
CA LYS A 412 20.26 20.49 7.07
C LYS A 412 20.53 21.46 5.93
N GLY A 413 19.46 22.06 5.39
CA GLY A 413 19.54 23.09 4.35
C GLY A 413 20.05 22.57 2.99
N LYS A 414 20.07 21.25 2.78
CA LYS A 414 20.50 20.62 1.53
C LYS A 414 19.33 19.91 0.85
N SER A 415 19.56 19.47 -0.39
CA SER A 415 18.64 18.54 -1.06
C SER A 415 18.36 17.32 -0.18
N TRP A 416 17.12 16.83 -0.22
CA TRP A 416 16.75 15.57 0.41
C TRP A 416 17.24 14.36 -0.40
N GLU A 417 17.61 14.55 -1.68
CA GLU A 417 17.98 13.47 -2.61
C GLU A 417 19.09 12.56 -2.08
N PRO A 418 20.23 13.05 -1.53
CA PRO A 418 21.28 12.17 -1.02
C PRO A 418 20.82 11.27 0.13
N CYS A 419 19.91 11.76 0.98
CA CYS A 419 19.31 10.98 2.05
C CYS A 419 18.35 9.92 1.49
N LEU A 420 17.47 10.31 0.57
CA LEU A 420 16.48 9.42 -0.04
C LEU A 420 17.13 8.32 -0.90
N GLU A 421 18.13 8.66 -1.71
CA GLU A 421 18.86 7.68 -2.53
C GLU A 421 19.72 6.74 -1.69
N TRP A 422 20.30 7.23 -0.59
CA TRP A 422 20.98 6.36 0.38
C TRP A 422 19.98 5.40 1.03
N ALA A 423 18.83 5.89 1.45
CA ALA A 423 17.77 5.08 2.01
C ALA A 423 17.34 3.99 1.02
N ARG A 424 17.10 4.35 -0.25
CA ARG A 424 16.79 3.39 -1.31
C ARG A 424 17.82 2.31 -1.50
N LYS A 425 19.08 2.71 -1.63
CA LYS A 425 20.18 1.76 -1.87
C LYS A 425 20.37 0.82 -0.68
N LYS A 426 20.35 1.35 0.55
CA LYS A 426 20.51 0.54 1.76
C LYS A 426 19.31 -0.37 2.02
N THR A 427 18.09 0.14 1.89
CA THR A 427 16.88 -0.69 2.02
C THR A 427 16.88 -1.82 1.01
N ASN A 428 17.20 -1.55 -0.27
CA ASN A 428 17.29 -2.60 -1.28
C ASN A 428 18.42 -3.60 -1.00
N TYR A 429 19.56 -3.14 -0.50
CA TYR A 429 20.65 -4.02 -0.09
C TYR A 429 20.22 -4.93 1.05
N ASP A 430 19.62 -4.37 2.11
CA ASP A 430 19.19 -5.15 3.27
C ASP A 430 18.11 -6.17 2.85
N LEU A 431 17.10 -5.74 2.09
CA LEU A 431 16.05 -6.62 1.59
C LEU A 431 16.60 -7.77 0.75
N ARG A 432 17.51 -7.49 -0.19
CA ARG A 432 18.04 -8.52 -1.10
C ARG A 432 19.10 -9.39 -0.45
N VAL A 433 20.11 -8.79 0.16
CA VAL A 433 21.34 -9.46 0.60
C VAL A 433 21.18 -10.04 1.99
N LYS A 434 20.57 -9.30 2.91
CA LYS A 434 20.40 -9.78 4.30
C LYS A 434 19.17 -10.66 4.46
N TRP A 435 18.10 -10.37 3.73
CA TRP A 435 16.79 -11.00 3.97
C TRP A 435 16.27 -11.84 2.80
N GLY A 436 17.05 -12.01 1.72
CA GLY A 436 16.68 -12.85 0.58
C GLY A 436 15.39 -12.41 -0.14
N GLN A 437 14.88 -11.21 0.14
CA GLN A 437 13.63 -10.72 -0.41
C GLN A 437 13.82 -10.26 -1.85
N ARG A 438 12.86 -10.63 -2.71
CA ARG A 438 12.84 -10.18 -4.12
C ARG A 438 12.18 -8.81 -4.30
N PHE A 439 11.79 -8.16 -3.21
CA PHE A 439 11.21 -6.82 -3.19
C PHE A 439 12.29 -5.76 -3.46
N LYS A 440 11.93 -4.70 -4.20
CA LYS A 440 12.83 -3.58 -4.50
C LYS A 440 12.05 -2.27 -4.57
N ILE A 441 12.64 -1.22 -4.02
CA ILE A 441 12.19 0.16 -4.14
C ILE A 441 12.93 0.80 -5.31
N ILE A 442 12.17 1.37 -6.25
CA ILE A 442 12.65 2.13 -7.41
C ILE A 442 12.44 3.61 -7.17
#